data_AF-A0A960JT79-F1
#
_entry.id   AF-A0A960JT79-F1
#
_cell.length_a   1.000
_cell.length_b   1.000
_cell.length_c   1.000
_cell.angle_alpha   90.00
_cell.angle_beta   90.00
_cell.angle_gamma   90.00
#
_symmetry.space_group_name_H-M   'P 1'
#
loop_
_entity.id
_entity.type
_entity.pdbx_description
1 polymer ?
#
loop_
_entity_poly.entity_id
_entity_poly.type
_entity_poly.pdbx_seq_one_letter_code
_entity_poly.pdbx_strand_id
1 'polypeptide(L)' 'MAVTIDLPLDALHRLEAEAARRGVGIEVVIAEFAGTLDEADSDAPRPKRHRFAFTGIAASGDGSLSKDYKAIRRAEFDT' A
#
# COMPACT_ATOMS: atom_id res chain seq x y z
N MET A 1 -4.45 -32.50 0.43
CA MET A 1 -3.59 -32.30 -0.75
C MET A 1 -2.21 -31.93 -0.21
N ALA A 2 -1.15 -32.60 -0.65
CA ALA A 2 0.22 -32.32 -0.20
C ALA A 2 0.95 -31.55 -1.32
N VAL A 3 1.70 -30.51 -0.95
CA VAL A 3 2.49 -29.68 -1.86
C VAL A 3 3.93 -29.72 -1.39
N THR A 4 4.84 -29.97 -2.34
CA THR A 4 6.28 -29.89 -2.09
C THR A 4 6.80 -28.57 -2.63
N ILE A 5 7.51 -27.83 -1.79
CA ILE A 5 8.05 -26.51 -2.12
C ILE A 5 9.55 -26.59 -1.95
N ASP A 6 10.29 -26.25 -3.00
CA ASP A 6 11.74 -26.07 -2.90
C ASP A 6 12.04 -24.65 -2.40
N LEU A 7 12.78 -24.57 -1.29
CA LEU A 7 13.08 -23.31 -0.62
C LEU A 7 14.60 -23.15 -0.50
N PRO A 8 15.13 -21.95 -0.84
CA PRO A 8 16.50 -21.61 -0.48
C PRO A 8 16.71 -21.76 1.02
N LEU A 9 17.90 -22.22 1.42
CA LEU A 9 18.22 -22.51 2.83
C LEU A 9 17.96 -21.31 3.75
N ASP A 10 18.31 -20.10 3.29
CA ASP A 10 18.09 -18.87 4.03
C ASP A 10 16.60 -18.57 4.29
N ALA A 11 15.71 -18.92 3.35
CA ALA A 11 14.28 -18.73 3.50
C ALA A 11 13.70 -19.73 4.51
N LEU A 12 14.16 -20.98 4.48
CA LEU A 12 13.79 -22.01 5.44
C LEU A 12 14.19 -21.60 6.87
N HIS A 13 15.42 -21.14 7.09
CA HIS A 13 15.87 -20.68 8.41
C HIS A 13 15.02 -19.51 8.96
N ARG A 14 14.57 -18.59 8.10
CA ARG A 14 13.72 -17.47 8.53
C ARG A 14 12.32 -17.94 8.93
N LEU A 15 11.75 -18.88 8.19
CA LEU A 15 10.45 -19.47 8.53
C LEU A 15 10.52 -20.25 9.85
N GLU A 16 11.59 -21.02 10.06
CA GLU A 16 11.83 -21.74 11.32
C GLU A 16 12.00 -20.79 12.50
N ALA A 17 12.77 -19.70 12.33
CA ALA A 17 12.96 -18.70 13.37
C ALA A 17 11.64 -18.01 13.76
N GLU A 18 10.80 -17.70 12.77
CA GLU A 18 9.49 -17.07 13.02
C GLU A 18 8.49 -18.05 13.67
N ALA A 19 8.51 -19.31 13.26
CA ALA A 19 7.74 -20.38 13.89
C ALA A 19 8.13 -20.55 15.37
N ALA A 20 9.44 -20.61 15.66
CA ALA A 20 9.97 -20.70 17.02
C ALA A 20 9.61 -19.46 17.87
N ARG A 21 9.68 -18.26 17.29
CA ARG A 21 9.30 -17.02 17.97
C ARG A 21 7.83 -16.98 18.39
N ARG A 22 6.95 -17.57 17.58
CA ARG A 22 5.49 -17.60 17.82
C ARG A 22 5.01 -18.85 18.56
N GLY A 23 5.88 -19.86 18.70
CA GLY A 23 5.52 -21.15 19.30
C GLY A 23 4.51 -21.95 18.46
N VAL A 24 4.53 -21.77 17.14
CA VAL A 24 3.65 -22.47 16.18
C VAL A 24 4.47 -23.34 15.23
N GLY A 25 3.82 -24.26 14.52
CA GLY A 25 4.47 -25.03 13.46
C GLY A 25 4.76 -24.19 12.21
N ILE A 26 5.78 -24.60 11.45
CA ILE A 26 6.23 -23.88 10.25
C ILE A 26 5.14 -23.81 9.18
N GLU A 27 4.28 -24.82 9.09
CA GLU A 27 3.15 -24.92 8.18
C GLU A 27 2.09 -23.84 8.42
N VAL A 28 1.89 -23.39 9.67
CA VAL A 28 0.97 -22.30 10.01
C VAL A 28 1.51 -20.98 9.44
N VAL A 29 2.81 -20.74 9.63
CA VAL A 29 3.49 -19.56 9.10
C VAL A 29 3.42 -19.55 7.57
N ILE A 30 3.69 -20.69 6.92
CA ILE A 30 3.60 -20.83 5.46
C ILE A 30 2.17 -20.56 4.96
N ALA A 31 1.15 -21.09 5.63
CA ALA A 31 -0.25 -20.87 5.26
C ALA A 31 -0.66 -19.39 5.38
N GLU A 32 -0.22 -18.72 6.45
CA GLU A 32 -0.43 -17.27 6.62
C GLU A 32 0.23 -16.47 5.49
N PHE A 33 1.50 -16.75 5.18
CA PHE A 33 2.20 -16.10 4.08
C PHE A 33 1.52 -16.35 2.73
N ALA A 34 1.11 -17.59 2.47
CA ALA A 34 0.37 -17.93 1.25
C ALA A 34 -0.95 -17.16 1.14
N GLY A 35 -1.65 -16.93 2.26
CA GLY A 35 -2.88 -16.13 2.29
C GLY A 35 -2.67 -14.63 2.07
N THR A 36 -1.44 -14.14 2.23
CA THR A 36 -1.08 -12.73 1.93
C THR A 36 -0.57 -12.50 0.52
N LEU A 37 -0.24 -13.57 -0.21
CA LEU A 37 0.08 -13.46 -1.62
C LEU A 37 -1.23 -13.19 -2.34
N ASP A 38 -1.41 -11.95 -2.82
CA ASP A 38 -2.51 -11.60 -3.71
C ASP A 38 -2.58 -12.64 -4.84
N GLU A 39 -3.79 -13.06 -5.20
CA GLU A 39 -4.07 -13.79 -6.43
C GLU A 39 -3.70 -12.90 -7.64
N ALA A 40 -2.41 -12.68 -7.87
CA ALA A 40 -1.92 -11.78 -8.90
C ALA A 40 -2.24 -12.27 -10.32
N ASP A 41 -2.76 -13.51 -10.45
CA ASP A 41 -3.14 -14.16 -11.71
C ASP A 41 -4.64 -14.55 -11.81
N SER A 42 -5.49 -14.15 -10.86
CA SER A 42 -6.93 -14.29 -11.07
C SER A 42 -7.44 -13.16 -11.96
N ASP A 43 -7.91 -13.52 -13.15
CA ASP A 43 -8.48 -12.72 -14.25
C ASP A 43 -9.76 -11.94 -13.87
N ALA A 44 -9.73 -11.24 -12.73
CA ALA A 44 -10.83 -10.40 -12.24
C ALA A 44 -10.62 -8.94 -12.68
N PRO A 45 -11.64 -8.27 -13.26
CA PRO A 45 -11.50 -6.89 -13.71
C PRO A 45 -11.29 -5.97 -12.51
N ARG A 46 -10.07 -5.43 -12.35
CA ARG A 46 -9.74 -4.51 -11.25
C ARG A 46 -10.61 -3.25 -11.29
N PRO A 47 -11.22 -2.83 -10.16
CA PRO A 47 -11.87 -1.52 -10.07
C PRO A 47 -10.83 -0.41 -10.29
N LYS A 48 -11.19 0.59 -11.12
CA LYS A 48 -10.33 1.72 -11.48
C LYS A 48 -9.69 2.33 -10.23
N ARG A 49 -8.35 2.38 -10.20
CA ARG A 49 -7.56 2.99 -9.12
C ARG A 49 -8.10 4.38 -8.83
N HIS A 50 -8.77 4.55 -7.69
CA HIS A 50 -9.18 5.86 -7.20
C HIS A 50 -7.88 6.62 -6.93
N ARG A 51 -7.61 7.67 -7.72
CA ARG A 51 -6.46 8.53 -7.42
C ARG A 51 -6.77 9.17 -6.08
N PHE A 52 -6.06 8.75 -5.03
CA PHE A 52 -6.10 9.44 -3.75
C PHE A 52 -5.51 10.83 -3.98
N ALA A 53 -6.39 11.79 -4.26
CA ALA A 53 -6.04 13.19 -4.26
C ALA A 53 -5.82 13.58 -2.80
N PHE A 54 -4.60 14.00 -2.47
CA PHE A 54 -4.32 14.61 -1.18
C PHE A 54 -5.10 15.92 -1.09
N THR A 55 -6.21 15.90 -0.36
CA THR A 55 -6.89 17.12 0.06
C THR A 55 -6.01 17.78 1.12
N GLY A 56 -5.21 18.77 0.72
CA GLY A 56 -4.37 19.53 1.65
C GLY A 56 -5.20 20.22 2.74
N ILE A 57 -4.58 20.42 3.91
CA ILE A 57 -5.15 20.99 5.14
C ILE A 57 -5.73 22.43 4.98
N ALA A 58 -5.65 23.03 3.79
CA ALA A 58 -6.21 24.36 3.49
C ALA A 58 -7.55 24.33 2.72
N ALA A 59 -8.20 23.18 2.56
CA ALA A 59 -9.46 23.09 1.80
C ALA A 59 -10.71 23.62 2.55
N SER A 60 -10.59 24.01 3.82
CA SER A 60 -11.67 24.67 4.57
C SER A 60 -11.64 26.19 4.38
N GLY A 61 -11.83 26.64 3.15
CA GLY A 61 -12.05 28.05 2.82
C GLY A 61 -13.23 28.15 1.87
N ASP A 62 -13.92 29.29 1.84
CA ASP A 62 -15.05 29.58 0.94
C ASP A 62 -14.70 29.62 -0.56
N GLY A 63 -13.48 29.20 -0.94
CA GLY A 63 -12.98 29.19 -2.30
C GLY A 63 -12.67 30.57 -2.89
N SER A 64 -12.77 31.64 -2.10
CA SER A 64 -12.48 33.02 -2.54
C SER A 64 -11.00 33.22 -2.89
N LEU A 65 -10.09 32.65 -2.09
CA LEU A 65 -8.64 32.75 -2.29
C LEU A 65 -8.17 32.27 -3.68
N SER A 66 -8.80 31.23 -4.23
CA SER A 66 -8.48 30.74 -5.57
C SER A 66 -8.89 31.71 -6.68
N LYS A 67 -9.95 32.50 -6.46
CA LYS A 67 -10.39 33.54 -7.41
C LYS A 67 -9.49 34.77 -7.33
N ASP A 68 -9.07 35.13 -6.12
CA ASP A 68 -8.31 36.35 -5.86
C ASP A 68 -6.80 36.19 -6.13
N TYR A 69 -6.31 34.97 -6.31
CA TYR A 69 -4.90 34.68 -6.62
C TYR A 69 -4.35 35.48 -7.81
N LYS A 70 -5.15 35.66 -8.86
CA LYS A 70 -4.72 36.44 -10.04
C LYS A 70 -4.58 37.94 -9.75
N ALA A 71 -5.39 38.48 -8.83
CA ALA A 71 -5.32 39.88 -8.43
C ALA A 71 -4.13 40.14 -7.50
N ILE A 72 -3.89 39.25 -6.52
CA ILE A 72 -2.74 39.30 -5.62
C ILE A 72 -1.44 39.22 -6.44
N ARG A 73 -1.34 38.24 -7.35
CA ARG A 73 -0.16 38.07 -8.18
C ARG A 73 0.06 39.24 -9.13
N ARG A 74 -0.99 39.92 -9.61
CA ARG A 74 -0.83 41.10 -10.46
C ARG A 74 -0.29 42.30 -9.65
N ALA A 75 -0.74 42.49 -8.42
CA ALA A 75 -0.26 43.57 -7.55
C ALA A 75 1.21 43.41 -7.13
N GLU A 76 1.73 42.19 -7.10
CA GLU A 76 3.12 41.89 -6.70
C GLU A 76 4.16 42.19 -7.79
N PHE A 77 3.75 42.32 -9.06
CA PHE A 77 4.65 42.54 -10.21
C PHE A 77 4.49 43.93 -10.88
N ASP A 78 3.63 44.81 -10.36
CA ASP A 78 3.38 46.17 -10.88
C ASP A 78 3.99 47.29 -9.99
N THR A 79 4.98 46.96 -9.15
CA THR A 79 5.86 47.95 -8.46
C THR A 79 7.27 47.90 -8.99
#